data_AF-A0A840SFW6-F1
#
_entry.id   AF-A0A840SFW6-F1
#
_cell.length_a   1.000
_cell.length_b   1.000
_cell.length_c   1.000
_cell.angle_alpha   90.00
_cell.angle_beta   90.00
_cell.angle_gamma   90.00
#
_symmetry.space_group_name_H-M   'P 1'
#
loop_
_entity.id
_entity.type
_entity.pdbx_description
1 polymer ?
#
loop_
_entity_poly.entity_id
_entity_poly.type
_entity_poly.pdbx_seq_one_letter_code
_entity_poly.pdbx_strand_id
1 'polypeptide(L)'
;MKKSLLAATALVMAASAFTGCSKGGSLNKDKPLVFFNRQPSDPTSNKIDMTAMNWNDKTYYVGFDAAGGGAVQGKLITDYLASADPAKIDRNGDGKIGYVLCMGDAGHNDSKARTRGIREALQTWAGSYDSGNTKIGSVKVGNKTLKVVELEGKFMTGTDGSTWNANAATDAMGKWADMPELDMVISNNDGMAMGCLQASNYPAGLPIFGYDANADAIEAIGQGRLTGTVSQNTDAQATATLQVIRNLLDGEKGEAAYRKGIFEADRYGNKISAELTYEADTKAVKALNVAVNKDNWEQFKEGKRDPGIKQTNAEKKKVLLTIYNSADNFLSSSYLPALRYYAPLLNLDVTYVQGDGQNEASCLDKFTNLNNFDAYAINMVKTNSASDYTDKLKY
;
A
#
# COMPACT_ATOMS: atom_id res chain seq x y z
N MET A 1 -81.65 -52.39 3.64
CA MET A 1 -81.49 -51.34 4.67
C MET A 1 -80.08 -50.75 4.55
N LYS A 2 -79.99 -49.42 4.35
CA LYS A 2 -78.89 -48.49 4.74
C LYS A 2 -77.45 -48.90 4.36
N LYS A 3 -76.73 -48.24 3.45
CA LYS A 3 -76.10 -46.88 3.47
C LYS A 3 -74.85 -47.09 2.56
N SER A 4 -74.24 -46.18 1.82
CA SER A 4 -74.20 -44.72 1.76
C SER A 4 -73.40 -44.37 0.49
N LEU A 5 -73.90 -43.43 -0.31
CA LEU A 5 -73.17 -42.79 -1.40
C LEU A 5 -72.20 -41.75 -0.79
N LEU A 6 -70.91 -41.82 -1.10
CA LEU A 6 -70.00 -40.67 -1.00
C LEU A 6 -69.59 -40.30 -2.42
N ALA A 7 -69.98 -39.11 -2.84
CA ALA A 7 -69.46 -38.45 -4.03
C ALA A 7 -68.13 -37.77 -3.66
N ALA A 8 -67.06 -38.11 -4.38
CA ALA A 8 -65.81 -37.37 -4.36
C ALA A 8 -65.59 -36.77 -5.76
N THR A 9 -65.78 -35.46 -5.84
CA THR A 9 -65.55 -34.61 -7.02
C THR A 9 -64.06 -34.59 -7.33
N ALA A 10 -63.66 -35.05 -8.51
CA ALA A 10 -62.29 -34.93 -9.00
C ALA A 10 -62.04 -33.48 -9.46
N LEU A 11 -61.24 -32.74 -8.70
CA LEU A 11 -60.69 -31.45 -9.12
C LEU A 11 -59.33 -31.70 -9.76
N VAL A 12 -59.27 -31.66 -11.09
CA VAL A 12 -58.00 -31.69 -11.83
C VAL A 12 -57.38 -30.29 -11.74
N MET A 13 -56.43 -30.09 -10.83
CA MET A 13 -55.51 -28.96 -10.92
C MET A 13 -54.36 -29.34 -11.85
N ALA A 14 -54.29 -28.66 -13.00
CA ALA A 14 -53.11 -28.66 -13.84
C ALA A 14 -51.97 -27.94 -13.08
N ALA A 15 -50.98 -28.69 -12.61
CA ALA A 15 -49.73 -28.14 -12.11
C ALA A 15 -48.91 -27.64 -13.30
N SER A 16 -49.02 -26.36 -13.62
CA SER A 16 -48.05 -25.66 -14.46
C SER A 16 -46.73 -25.56 -13.69
N ALA A 17 -45.80 -26.47 -13.98
CA ALA A 17 -44.42 -26.38 -13.54
C ALA A 17 -43.79 -25.12 -14.17
N PHE A 18 -43.69 -24.05 -13.38
CA PHE A 18 -42.78 -22.95 -13.67
C PHE A 18 -41.35 -23.47 -13.48
N THR A 19 -40.74 -23.98 -14.55
CA THR A 19 -39.29 -24.00 -14.69
C THR A 19 -38.82 -22.57 -14.89
N GLY A 20 -38.82 -21.80 -13.80
CA GLY A 20 -38.07 -20.57 -13.73
C GLY A 20 -36.59 -20.90 -13.85
N CYS A 21 -36.01 -20.67 -15.03
CA CYS A 21 -34.56 -20.50 -15.17
C CYS A 21 -34.16 -19.29 -14.32
N SER A 22 -33.88 -19.50 -13.04
CA SER A 22 -33.01 -18.59 -12.31
C SER A 22 -31.64 -18.70 -12.97
N LYS A 23 -31.25 -17.66 -13.73
CA LYS A 23 -29.83 -17.36 -13.89
C LYS A 23 -29.32 -17.08 -12.48
N GLY A 24 -28.80 -18.11 -11.81
CA GLY A 24 -28.25 -18.01 -10.46
C GLY A 24 -27.08 -17.04 -10.50
N GLY A 25 -27.31 -15.78 -10.10
CA GLY A 25 -26.24 -14.82 -9.90
C GLY A 25 -25.33 -15.29 -8.76
N SER A 26 -24.02 -15.10 -8.89
CA SER A 26 -23.08 -15.39 -7.81
C SER A 26 -23.43 -14.55 -6.58
N LEU A 27 -23.55 -15.19 -5.42
CA LEU A 27 -23.68 -14.49 -4.14
C LEU A 27 -22.43 -13.66 -3.86
N ASN A 28 -22.55 -12.58 -3.10
CA ASN A 28 -21.42 -11.69 -2.81
C ASN A 28 -20.26 -12.42 -2.11
N LYS A 29 -20.58 -13.39 -1.25
CA LYS A 29 -19.60 -14.22 -0.55
C LYS A 29 -18.72 -15.06 -1.47
N ASP A 30 -19.17 -15.33 -2.69
CA ASP A 30 -18.46 -16.19 -3.64
C ASP A 30 -17.64 -15.39 -4.68
N LYS A 31 -17.80 -14.05 -4.69
CA LYS A 31 -17.11 -13.13 -5.61
C LYS A 31 -15.65 -12.89 -5.21
N PRO A 32 -14.78 -12.50 -6.17
CA PRO A 32 -13.40 -12.13 -5.88
C PRO A 32 -13.27 -10.96 -4.90
N LEU A 33 -12.30 -11.07 -4.00
CA LEU A 33 -11.96 -10.05 -3.02
C LEU A 33 -10.45 -9.85 -2.99
N VAL A 34 -9.97 -8.64 -3.26
CA VAL A 34 -8.54 -8.32 -3.16
C VAL A 34 -8.34 -7.23 -2.12
N PHE A 35 -7.72 -7.57 -1.00
CA PHE A 35 -7.17 -6.54 -0.11
C PHE A 35 -5.94 -5.93 -0.75
N PHE A 36 -5.72 -4.62 -0.61
CA PHE A 36 -4.53 -4.01 -1.19
C PHE A 36 -3.98 -2.86 -0.34
N ASN A 37 -2.67 -2.65 -0.44
CA ASN A 37 -1.86 -1.63 0.26
C ASN A 37 -1.83 -1.76 1.80
N ARG A 38 -2.97 -2.02 2.46
CA ARG A 38 -3.10 -2.24 3.90
C ARG A 38 -3.52 -3.69 4.13
N GLN A 39 -2.56 -4.55 4.48
CA GLN A 39 -2.82 -5.98 4.67
C GLN A 39 -3.70 -6.22 5.90
N PRO A 40 -4.68 -7.16 5.84
CA PRO A 40 -5.40 -7.59 7.03
C PRO A 40 -4.44 -8.12 8.10
N SER A 41 -4.37 -7.45 9.24
CA SER A 41 -3.48 -7.82 10.34
C SER A 41 -3.87 -7.18 11.66
N ASP A 42 -3.48 -7.82 12.75
CA ASP A 42 -3.55 -7.23 14.08
C ASP A 42 -2.56 -6.04 14.19
N PRO A 43 -3.03 -4.82 14.51
CA PRO A 43 -2.21 -3.61 14.49
C PRO A 43 -1.17 -3.56 15.62
N THR A 44 -1.24 -4.47 16.60
CA THR A 44 -0.29 -4.52 17.72
C THR A 44 0.84 -5.50 17.43
N SER A 45 0.49 -6.75 17.15
CA SER A 45 1.41 -7.87 16.92
C SER A 45 1.91 -8.00 15.47
N ASN A 46 1.31 -7.27 14.51
CA ASN A 46 1.52 -7.39 13.06
C ASN A 46 1.17 -8.78 12.49
N LYS A 47 0.50 -9.64 13.25
CA LYS A 47 0.10 -10.96 12.77
C LYS A 47 -0.97 -10.80 11.69
N ILE A 48 -0.75 -11.41 10.53
CA ILE A 48 -1.72 -11.41 9.43
C ILE A 48 -3.01 -12.10 9.86
N ASP A 49 -4.15 -11.47 9.54
CA ASP A 49 -5.47 -12.04 9.79
C ASP A 49 -5.81 -13.06 8.72
N MET A 50 -5.45 -14.32 8.98
CA MET A 50 -5.76 -15.43 8.09
C MET A 50 -7.25 -15.77 8.04
N THR A 51 -8.08 -15.31 8.99
CA THR A 51 -9.54 -15.45 8.88
C THR A 51 -10.05 -14.60 7.73
N ALA A 52 -9.59 -13.35 7.63
CA ALA A 52 -9.88 -12.47 6.51
C ALA A 52 -9.32 -13.01 5.19
N MET A 53 -8.05 -13.43 5.16
CA MET A 53 -7.41 -13.96 3.95
C MET A 53 -8.04 -15.26 3.43
N ASN A 54 -8.66 -16.04 4.32
CA ASN A 54 -9.38 -17.27 4.00
C ASN A 54 -10.90 -17.08 3.84
N TRP A 55 -11.38 -15.83 3.69
CA TRP A 55 -12.80 -15.53 3.46
C TRP A 55 -13.41 -16.41 2.35
N ASN A 56 -12.74 -16.51 1.20
CA ASN A 56 -13.03 -17.51 0.17
C ASN A 56 -11.77 -17.86 -0.64
N ASP A 57 -11.90 -18.78 -1.60
CA ASP A 57 -10.82 -19.23 -2.49
C ASP A 57 -10.35 -18.16 -3.50
N LYS A 58 -11.07 -17.04 -3.59
CA LYS A 58 -10.82 -15.88 -4.46
C LYS A 58 -10.37 -14.64 -3.68
N THR A 59 -9.99 -14.81 -2.41
CA THR A 59 -9.45 -13.73 -1.57
C THR A 59 -7.93 -13.65 -1.69
N TYR A 60 -7.39 -12.49 -2.06
CA TYR A 60 -5.93 -12.25 -2.15
C TYR A 60 -5.53 -10.93 -1.50
N TYR A 61 -4.24 -10.76 -1.25
CA TYR A 61 -3.65 -9.48 -0.89
C TYR A 61 -2.67 -9.03 -1.97
N VAL A 62 -2.66 -7.74 -2.29
CA VAL A 62 -1.68 -7.11 -3.17
C VAL A 62 -1.00 -5.95 -2.46
N GLY A 63 0.32 -5.98 -2.39
CA GLY A 63 1.11 -4.91 -1.80
C GLY A 63 2.55 -4.96 -2.29
N PHE A 64 3.47 -4.65 -1.40
CA PHE A 64 4.92 -4.74 -1.65
C PHE A 64 5.63 -5.43 -0.49
N ASP A 65 6.89 -5.81 -0.71
CA ASP A 65 7.74 -6.35 0.35
C ASP A 65 8.18 -5.22 1.31
N ALA A 66 7.34 -4.90 2.30
CA ALA A 66 7.62 -3.81 3.23
C ALA A 66 8.90 -4.01 4.04
N ALA A 67 9.22 -5.25 4.43
CA ALA A 67 10.42 -5.56 5.20
C ALA A 67 11.69 -5.40 4.35
N GLY A 68 11.71 -5.97 3.14
CA GLY A 68 12.78 -5.71 2.17
C GLY A 68 12.87 -4.24 1.79
N GLY A 69 11.73 -3.54 1.77
CA GLY A 69 11.62 -2.11 1.55
C GLY A 69 12.38 -1.26 2.56
N GLY A 70 12.16 -1.50 3.85
CA GLY A 70 12.93 -0.85 4.91
C GLY A 70 14.44 -1.11 4.78
N ALA A 71 14.84 -2.32 4.40
CA ALA A 71 16.25 -2.63 4.15
C ALA A 71 16.81 -1.87 2.93
N VAL A 72 16.03 -1.74 1.85
CA VAL A 72 16.41 -0.94 0.67
C VAL A 72 16.56 0.54 1.04
N GLN A 73 15.66 1.10 1.84
CA GLN A 73 15.77 2.48 2.32
C GLN A 73 17.01 2.68 3.19
N GLY A 74 17.24 1.78 4.16
CA GLY A 74 18.44 1.80 5.00
C GLY A 74 19.73 1.67 4.19
N LYS A 75 19.73 0.83 3.15
CA LYS A 75 20.87 0.71 2.23
C LYS A 75 21.10 1.99 1.41
N LEU A 76 20.04 2.60 0.87
CA LEU A 76 20.12 3.87 0.15
C LEU A 76 20.80 4.95 1.00
N ILE A 77 20.43 5.03 2.29
CA ILE A 77 21.00 5.97 3.25
C ILE A 77 22.48 5.65 3.53
N THR A 78 22.80 4.39 3.81
CA THR A 78 24.19 4.01 4.13
C THR A 78 25.13 4.10 2.92
N ASP A 79 24.65 3.82 1.71
CA ASP A 79 25.40 4.05 0.47
C ASP A 79 25.68 5.55 0.26
N TYR A 80 24.68 6.41 0.48
CA TYR A 80 24.85 7.86 0.44
C TYR A 80 25.93 8.33 1.42
N LEU A 81 25.82 7.92 2.70
CA LEU A 81 26.79 8.27 3.74
C LEU A 81 28.20 7.75 3.42
N ALA A 82 28.32 6.51 2.92
CA ALA A 82 29.61 5.93 2.54
C ALA A 82 30.30 6.71 1.41
N SER A 83 29.54 7.39 0.56
CA SER A 83 30.05 8.26 -0.52
C SER A 83 30.27 9.72 -0.10
N ALA A 84 29.81 10.12 1.08
CA ALA A 84 29.86 11.49 1.55
C ALA A 84 31.24 11.92 2.09
N ASP A 85 31.48 13.22 2.11
CA ASP A 85 32.62 13.83 2.82
C ASP A 85 32.27 13.97 4.31
N PRO A 86 32.99 13.28 5.23
CA PRO A 86 32.71 13.34 6.66
C PRO A 86 32.68 14.75 7.23
N ALA A 87 33.52 15.66 6.73
CA ALA A 87 33.60 17.03 7.26
C ALA A 87 32.44 17.92 6.80
N LYS A 88 31.62 17.46 5.84
CA LYS A 88 30.45 18.18 5.34
C LYS A 88 29.15 17.64 5.89
N ILE A 89 29.07 16.31 6.08
CA ILE A 89 27.85 15.67 6.55
C ILE A 89 27.71 15.75 8.07
N ASP A 90 28.80 15.68 8.83
CA ASP A 90 28.83 16.04 10.26
C ASP A 90 28.92 17.57 10.35
N ARG A 91 27.76 18.23 10.43
CA ARG A 91 27.63 19.68 10.24
C ARG A 91 28.18 20.48 11.40
N ASN A 92 28.24 19.89 12.59
CA ASN A 92 28.76 20.55 13.79
C ASN A 92 30.16 20.06 14.21
N GLY A 93 30.67 19.00 13.59
CA GLY A 93 32.01 18.45 13.83
C GLY A 93 32.14 17.67 15.13
N ASP A 94 31.04 17.17 15.70
CA ASP A 94 31.06 16.46 16.98
C ASP A 94 31.43 14.97 16.87
N GLY A 95 31.68 14.50 15.65
CA GLY A 95 32.04 13.12 15.36
C GLY A 95 30.86 12.15 15.36
N LYS A 96 29.63 12.67 15.29
CA LYS A 96 28.39 11.89 15.17
C LYS A 96 27.63 12.29 13.92
N ILE A 97 26.66 11.46 13.55
CA ILE A 97 25.61 11.76 12.59
C ILE A 97 24.30 11.77 13.38
N GLY A 98 23.72 12.94 13.59
CA GLY A 98 22.40 13.09 14.18
C GLY A 98 21.31 13.06 13.11
N TYR A 99 20.26 12.28 13.32
CA TYR A 99 19.10 12.29 12.42
C TYR A 99 17.78 12.41 13.17
N VAL A 100 16.79 12.98 12.49
CA VAL A 100 15.38 12.95 12.93
C VAL A 100 14.58 12.03 12.00
N LEU A 101 13.55 11.38 12.55
CA LEU A 101 12.75 10.40 11.85
C LEU A 101 11.25 10.76 11.86
N CYS A 102 10.70 11.04 10.68
CA CYS A 102 9.25 11.17 10.47
C CYS A 102 8.63 9.77 10.37
N MET A 103 7.85 9.39 11.37
CA MET A 103 7.17 8.09 11.45
C MET A 103 5.71 8.22 11.02
N GLY A 104 5.19 7.18 10.36
CA GLY A 104 3.84 7.13 9.81
C GLY A 104 2.75 6.77 10.82
N ASP A 105 1.81 5.94 10.40
CA ASP A 105 0.79 5.35 11.28
C ASP A 105 1.39 4.26 12.17
N ALA A 106 1.29 4.43 13.49
CA ALA A 106 1.81 3.48 14.49
C ALA A 106 1.17 2.08 14.38
N GLY A 107 -0.06 1.97 13.89
CA GLY A 107 -0.75 0.71 13.66
C GLY A 107 -0.42 0.06 12.31
N HIS A 108 0.36 0.74 11.45
CA HIS A 108 0.61 0.28 10.10
C HIS A 108 1.91 -0.51 9.95
N ASN A 109 1.82 -1.68 9.31
CA ASN A 109 2.96 -2.58 9.12
C ASN A 109 4.10 -1.90 8.35
N ASP A 110 3.81 -1.05 7.36
CA ASP A 110 4.84 -0.39 6.58
C ASP A 110 5.63 0.63 7.39
N SER A 111 4.97 1.39 8.29
CA SER A 111 5.68 2.35 9.14
C SER A 111 6.67 1.63 10.05
N LYS A 112 6.25 0.50 10.63
CA LYS A 112 7.10 -0.36 11.46
C LYS A 112 8.26 -0.93 10.65
N ALA A 113 7.99 -1.50 9.48
CA ALA A 113 9.01 -2.12 8.63
C ALA A 113 10.06 -1.10 8.15
N ARG A 114 9.62 0.07 7.66
CA ARG A 114 10.50 1.16 7.20
C ARG A 114 11.37 1.67 8.36
N THR A 115 10.76 1.99 9.50
CA THR A 115 11.47 2.44 10.72
C THR A 115 12.52 1.43 11.18
N ARG A 116 12.16 0.14 11.24
CA ARG A 116 13.11 -0.89 11.63
C ARG A 116 14.27 -1.00 10.65
N GLY A 117 14.01 -1.02 9.35
CA GLY A 117 15.05 -1.12 8.34
C GLY A 117 16.05 0.04 8.40
N ILE A 118 15.56 1.27 8.60
CA ILE A 118 16.40 2.47 8.82
C ILE A 118 17.26 2.30 10.09
N ARG A 119 16.61 1.99 11.23
CA ARG A 119 17.29 1.86 12.52
C ARG A 119 18.29 0.71 12.55
N GLU A 120 18.01 -0.40 11.87
CA GLU A 120 18.93 -1.54 11.74
C GLU A 120 20.14 -1.15 10.87
N ALA A 121 19.91 -0.48 9.73
CA ALA A 121 20.99 -0.04 8.84
C ALA A 121 21.93 0.98 9.50
N LEU A 122 21.37 1.88 10.31
CA LEU A 122 22.12 2.88 11.08
C LEU A 122 22.59 2.36 12.46
N GLN A 123 22.32 1.08 12.76
CA GLN A 123 22.64 0.40 14.02
C GLN A 123 22.03 1.05 15.28
N THR A 124 20.98 1.86 15.14
CA THR A 124 20.26 2.49 16.26
C THR A 124 19.08 1.65 16.78
N TRP A 125 18.79 0.49 16.16
CA TRP A 125 17.72 -0.42 16.59
C TRP A 125 17.93 -0.97 18.00
N ALA A 126 16.94 -0.75 18.87
CA ALA A 126 16.91 -1.21 20.26
C ALA A 126 15.80 -2.24 20.55
N GLY A 127 15.20 -2.83 19.50
CA GLY A 127 14.13 -3.84 19.65
C GLY A 127 12.70 -3.28 19.62
N SER A 128 12.52 -1.97 19.46
CA SER A 128 11.20 -1.35 19.33
C SER A 128 11.13 -0.34 18.18
N TYR A 129 9.92 -0.22 17.63
CA TYR A 129 9.53 0.79 16.65
C TYR A 129 9.16 2.11 17.34
N ASP A 130 8.95 2.12 18.64
CA ASP A 130 8.44 3.30 19.35
C ASP A 130 9.39 4.49 19.23
N SER A 131 8.81 5.69 19.29
CA SER A 131 9.55 6.95 19.41
C SER A 131 10.50 6.92 20.62
N GLY A 132 11.74 7.36 20.42
CA GLY A 132 12.75 7.47 21.48
C GLY A 132 13.36 6.15 21.97
N ASN A 133 12.90 4.99 21.50
CA ASN A 133 13.48 3.69 21.86
C ASN A 133 14.61 3.30 20.90
N THR A 134 15.76 3.96 21.07
CA THR A 134 16.94 3.78 20.24
C THR A 134 18.21 3.63 21.08
N LYS A 135 19.27 3.15 20.44
CA LYS A 135 20.63 3.15 20.98
C LYS A 135 21.56 3.94 20.07
N ILE A 136 22.74 4.28 20.57
CA ILE A 136 23.79 4.85 19.73
C ILE A 136 24.26 3.79 18.72
N GLY A 137 24.19 4.12 17.45
CA GLY A 137 24.64 3.30 16.35
C GLY A 137 26.02 3.68 15.83
N SER A 138 26.41 3.09 14.70
CA SER A 138 27.60 3.48 13.96
C SER A 138 27.39 3.27 12.46
N VAL A 139 28.03 4.13 11.65
CA VAL A 139 27.96 4.04 10.20
C VAL A 139 29.27 4.48 9.57
N LYS A 140 29.57 3.93 8.40
CA LYS A 140 30.69 4.39 7.59
C LYS A 140 30.28 5.67 6.85
N VAL A 141 31.13 6.69 6.95
CA VAL A 141 31.01 7.95 6.24
C VAL A 141 32.33 8.20 5.53
N GLY A 142 32.34 8.15 4.20
CA GLY A 142 33.59 8.22 3.42
C GLY A 142 34.64 7.22 3.93
N ASN A 143 35.76 7.74 4.45
CA ASN A 143 36.86 6.97 5.04
C ASN A 143 36.82 6.86 6.58
N LYS A 144 35.80 7.39 7.25
CA LYS A 144 35.63 7.36 8.71
C LYS A 144 34.46 6.47 9.12
N THR A 145 34.47 6.04 10.37
CA THR A 145 33.30 5.47 11.05
C THR A 145 32.86 6.47 12.10
N LEU A 146 31.61 6.93 12.02
CA LEU A 146 31.02 7.88 12.96
C LEU A 146 29.95 7.20 13.81
N LYS A 147 29.70 7.73 15.01
CA LYS A 147 28.54 7.33 15.82
C LYS A 147 27.27 7.86 15.17
N VAL A 148 26.15 7.18 15.36
CA VAL A 148 24.84 7.64 14.88
C VAL A 148 23.89 7.81 16.05
N VAL A 149 23.14 8.90 16.06
CA VAL A 149 22.14 9.21 17.08
C VAL A 149 20.82 9.57 16.40
N GLU A 150 19.75 8.85 16.74
CA GLU A 150 18.40 9.33 16.44
C GLU A 150 18.06 10.42 17.48
N LEU A 151 18.04 11.68 17.04
CA LEU A 151 17.77 12.85 17.87
C LEU A 151 16.31 12.84 18.34
N GLU A 152 15.40 12.57 17.40
CA GLU A 152 13.98 12.37 17.68
C GLU A 152 13.34 11.55 16.55
N GLY A 153 12.61 10.50 16.91
CA GLY A 153 11.66 9.84 16.01
C GLY A 153 10.25 10.20 16.44
N LYS A 154 9.38 10.61 15.52
CA LYS A 154 8.04 11.11 15.87
C LYS A 154 6.98 10.67 14.86
N PHE A 155 5.86 10.16 15.38
CA PHE A 155 4.67 9.90 14.58
C PHE A 155 4.03 11.22 14.13
N MET A 156 3.91 11.41 12.82
CA MET A 156 3.35 12.62 12.24
C MET A 156 1.83 12.50 12.14
N THR A 157 1.19 12.78 13.27
CA THR A 157 -0.27 12.79 13.41
C THR A 157 -0.79 14.22 13.44
N GLY A 158 -1.78 14.52 12.59
CA GLY A 158 -2.49 15.79 12.58
C GLY A 158 -3.36 15.98 13.83
N THR A 159 -3.78 17.21 14.10
CA THR A 159 -4.68 17.53 15.24
C THR A 159 -6.06 16.88 15.13
N ASP A 160 -6.43 16.42 13.93
CA ASP A 160 -7.64 15.69 13.60
C ASP A 160 -7.48 14.16 13.68
N GLY A 161 -6.29 13.66 14.05
CA GLY A 161 -5.96 12.23 14.10
C GLY A 161 -5.40 11.65 12.80
N SER A 162 -5.35 12.42 11.70
CA SER A 162 -4.75 11.98 10.42
C SER A 162 -3.31 11.52 10.60
N THR A 163 -2.99 10.31 10.14
CA THR A 163 -1.62 9.77 10.14
C THR A 163 -0.91 10.12 8.84
N TRP A 164 0.43 9.98 8.81
CA TRP A 164 1.26 10.35 7.65
C TRP A 164 1.13 11.85 7.27
N ASN A 165 0.88 12.70 8.27
CA ASN A 165 0.45 14.07 8.04
C ASN A 165 1.63 14.99 7.65
N ALA A 166 1.56 15.57 6.45
CA ALA A 166 2.59 16.46 5.93
C ALA A 166 2.73 17.77 6.74
N ASN A 167 1.63 18.36 7.22
CA ASN A 167 1.68 19.59 8.02
C ASN A 167 2.36 19.35 9.38
N ALA A 168 2.05 18.21 10.03
CA ALA A 168 2.72 17.81 11.26
C ALA A 168 4.24 17.60 11.04
N ALA A 169 4.63 17.10 9.86
CA ALA A 169 6.03 16.98 9.48
C ALA A 169 6.71 18.35 9.24
N THR A 170 6.00 19.30 8.61
CA THR A 170 6.46 20.71 8.47
C THR A 170 6.68 21.34 9.86
N ASP A 171 5.72 21.22 10.77
CA ASP A 171 5.79 21.79 12.12
C ASP A 171 6.89 21.16 12.97
N ALA A 172 7.09 19.84 12.85
CA ALA A 172 8.19 19.14 13.51
C ALA A 172 9.54 19.60 12.97
N MET A 173 9.68 19.66 11.63
CA MET A 173 10.90 20.09 10.98
C MET A 173 11.28 21.54 11.33
N GLY A 174 10.28 22.43 11.48
CA GLY A 174 10.53 23.80 11.93
C GLY A 174 11.26 23.89 13.27
N LYS A 175 11.01 22.95 14.19
CA LYS A 175 11.71 22.85 15.48
C LYS A 175 13.04 22.12 15.36
N TRP A 176 13.09 21.06 14.56
CA TRP A 176 14.29 20.27 14.35
C TRP A 176 15.39 21.02 13.60
N ALA A 177 15.02 21.95 12.71
CA ALA A 177 15.97 22.73 11.93
C ALA A 177 16.95 23.54 12.78
N ASP A 178 16.56 23.90 14.00
CA ASP A 178 17.37 24.67 14.95
C ASP A 178 18.30 23.77 15.81
N MET A 179 18.20 22.43 15.69
CA MET A 179 19.08 21.50 16.40
C MET A 179 20.49 21.53 15.78
N PRO A 180 21.55 21.91 16.53
CA PRO A 180 22.90 21.94 16.00
C PRO A 180 23.45 20.55 15.67
N GLU A 181 22.89 19.48 16.25
CA GLU A 181 23.28 18.09 16.01
C GLU A 181 22.59 17.46 14.77
N LEU A 182 21.68 18.18 14.10
CA LEU A 182 20.94 17.61 12.97
C LEU A 182 21.79 17.53 11.70
N ASP A 183 22.02 16.33 11.19
CA ASP A 183 22.79 16.07 9.97
C ASP A 183 21.96 15.45 8.83
N MET A 184 20.79 14.88 9.13
CA MET A 184 19.94 14.23 8.14
C MET A 184 18.48 14.11 8.61
N VAL A 185 17.55 14.19 7.66
CA VAL A 185 16.13 13.88 7.89
C VAL A 185 15.79 12.57 7.20
N ILE A 186 15.10 11.67 7.90
CA ILE A 186 14.61 10.43 7.32
C ILE A 186 13.11 10.36 7.52
N SER A 187 12.38 9.90 6.52
CA SER A 187 10.93 9.78 6.59
C SER A 187 10.47 8.40 6.18
N ASN A 188 9.46 7.88 6.89
CA ASN A 188 8.77 6.67 6.46
C ASN A 188 8.01 6.87 5.14
N ASN A 189 7.72 8.09 4.67
CA ASN A 189 7.18 8.30 3.32
C ASN A 189 7.56 9.66 2.68
N ASP A 190 7.28 9.78 1.39
CA ASP A 190 7.54 10.99 0.61
C ASP A 190 6.67 12.16 1.06
N GLY A 191 5.38 11.93 1.34
CA GLY A 191 4.48 13.01 1.76
C GLY A 191 4.98 13.78 2.99
N MET A 192 5.47 13.08 4.02
CA MET A 192 6.07 13.71 5.20
C MET A 192 7.44 14.31 4.90
N ALA A 193 8.27 13.68 4.06
CA ALA A 193 9.57 14.25 3.67
C ALA A 193 9.39 15.57 2.91
N MET A 194 8.45 15.60 1.97
CA MET A 194 8.05 16.79 1.23
C MET A 194 7.46 17.85 2.15
N GLY A 195 6.72 17.46 3.18
CA GLY A 195 6.28 18.35 4.28
C GLY A 195 7.46 19.00 5.00
N CYS A 196 8.46 18.23 5.42
CA CYS A 196 9.68 18.79 6.02
C CYS A 196 10.36 19.83 5.10
N LEU A 197 10.43 19.57 3.80
CA LEU A 197 10.97 20.50 2.80
C LEU A 197 10.15 21.80 2.62
N GLN A 198 8.95 21.90 3.21
CA GLN A 198 8.17 23.14 3.25
C GLN A 198 8.49 24.02 4.48
N ALA A 199 9.27 23.52 5.45
CA ALA A 199 9.65 24.33 6.60
C ALA A 199 10.47 25.55 6.16
N SER A 200 10.04 26.74 6.56
CA SER A 200 10.65 28.00 6.10
C SER A 200 12.13 28.16 6.50
N ASN A 201 12.57 27.47 7.54
CA ASN A 201 13.93 27.41 8.05
C ASN A 201 14.65 26.09 7.71
N TYR A 202 14.16 25.32 6.73
CA TYR A 202 14.84 24.08 6.32
C TYR A 202 16.31 24.35 5.96
N PRO A 203 17.30 23.71 6.62
CA PRO A 203 18.69 24.06 6.39
C PRO A 203 19.14 23.69 4.96
N ALA A 204 19.77 24.65 4.28
CA ALA A 204 20.22 24.46 2.90
C ALA A 204 21.18 23.27 2.79
N GLY A 205 20.89 22.35 1.87
CA GLY A 205 21.72 21.16 1.62
C GLY A 205 21.60 20.06 2.67
N LEU A 206 20.73 20.18 3.67
CA LEU A 206 20.46 19.10 4.62
C LEU A 206 19.89 17.88 3.87
N PRO A 207 20.52 16.70 3.96
CA PRO A 207 20.01 15.53 3.27
C PRO A 207 18.70 15.06 3.85
N ILE A 208 17.78 14.66 2.96
CA ILE A 208 16.48 14.10 3.34
C ILE A 208 16.11 12.91 2.48
N PHE A 209 15.59 11.86 3.12
CA PHE A 209 15.18 10.62 2.47
C PHE A 209 13.71 10.33 2.70
N GLY A 210 13.00 10.05 1.61
CA GLY A 210 11.60 9.63 1.63
C GLY A 210 11.43 8.14 1.32
N TYR A 211 10.19 7.78 0.99
CA TYR A 211 9.76 6.46 0.55
C TYR A 211 8.44 6.64 -0.20
N ASP A 212 8.29 6.02 -1.37
CA ASP A 212 7.06 5.81 -2.18
C ASP A 212 7.34 6.09 -3.67
N ALA A 213 8.33 6.94 -3.96
CA ALA A 213 8.62 7.47 -5.29
C ALA A 213 7.44 8.26 -5.89
N ASN A 214 6.83 9.13 -5.08
CA ASN A 214 5.79 10.04 -5.55
C ASN A 214 6.35 11.03 -6.58
N ALA A 215 5.51 11.49 -7.51
CA ALA A 215 5.94 12.33 -8.63
C ALA A 215 6.68 13.60 -8.16
N ASP A 216 6.16 14.28 -7.15
CA ASP A 216 6.76 15.47 -6.54
C ASP A 216 8.10 15.16 -5.84
N ALA A 217 8.22 14.00 -5.19
CA ALA A 217 9.48 13.53 -4.62
C ALA A 217 10.52 13.20 -5.71
N ILE A 218 10.12 12.57 -6.81
CA ILE A 218 10.99 12.30 -7.97
C ILE A 218 11.47 13.60 -8.61
N GLU A 219 10.60 14.59 -8.78
CA GLU A 219 10.98 15.92 -9.24
C GLU A 219 11.92 16.62 -8.26
N ALA A 220 11.65 16.52 -6.95
CA ALA A 220 12.50 17.09 -5.91
C ALA A 220 13.91 16.46 -5.90
N ILE A 221 14.05 15.17 -6.23
CA ILE A 221 15.35 14.54 -6.44
C ILE A 221 16.06 15.14 -7.66
N GLY A 222 15.34 15.29 -8.77
CA GLY A 222 15.88 15.93 -9.98
C GLY A 222 16.33 17.37 -9.77
N GLN A 223 15.70 18.08 -8.84
CA GLN A 223 16.06 19.44 -8.42
C GLN A 223 17.15 19.49 -7.33
N GLY A 224 17.59 18.33 -6.80
CA GLY A 224 18.57 18.26 -5.71
C GLY A 224 18.03 18.69 -4.34
N ARG A 225 16.70 18.75 -4.16
CA ARG A 225 16.02 19.07 -2.89
C ARG A 225 15.82 17.85 -2.00
N LEU A 226 15.39 16.73 -2.58
CA LEU A 226 15.26 15.45 -1.90
C LEU A 226 16.47 14.57 -2.25
N THR A 227 17.10 13.92 -1.29
CA THR A 227 18.32 13.13 -1.53
C THR A 227 18.02 11.79 -2.20
N GLY A 228 16.92 11.17 -1.80
CA GLY A 228 16.47 9.91 -2.37
C GLY A 228 15.14 9.43 -1.79
N THR A 229 14.55 8.46 -2.46
CA THR A 229 13.32 7.78 -2.05
C THR A 229 13.39 6.30 -2.44
N VAL A 230 12.35 5.53 -2.13
CA VAL A 230 12.24 4.12 -2.51
C VAL A 230 10.94 3.94 -3.29
N SER A 231 11.03 3.48 -4.52
CA SER A 231 9.87 3.03 -5.28
C SER A 231 9.41 1.68 -4.75
N GLN A 232 8.14 1.60 -4.39
CA GLN A 232 7.43 0.36 -4.09
C GLN A 232 6.76 -0.26 -5.33
N ASN A 233 7.09 0.23 -6.54
CA ASN A 233 6.51 -0.22 -7.81
C ASN A 233 4.97 -0.13 -7.84
N THR A 234 4.46 1.09 -7.60
CA THR A 234 3.02 1.40 -7.53
C THR A 234 2.23 0.89 -8.74
N ASP A 235 2.73 1.08 -9.96
CA ASP A 235 2.10 0.60 -11.20
C ASP A 235 1.96 -0.93 -11.22
N ALA A 236 2.95 -1.66 -10.71
CA ALA A 236 2.91 -3.11 -10.60
C ALA A 236 1.84 -3.56 -9.59
N GLN A 237 1.73 -2.88 -8.44
CA GLN A 237 0.72 -3.19 -7.43
C GLN A 237 -0.70 -2.90 -7.93
N ALA A 238 -0.91 -1.73 -8.55
CA ALA A 238 -2.21 -1.36 -9.11
C ALA A 238 -2.64 -2.35 -10.21
N THR A 239 -1.71 -2.70 -11.11
CA THR A 239 -1.96 -3.69 -12.16
C THR A 239 -2.23 -5.07 -11.56
N ALA A 240 -1.43 -5.54 -10.60
CA ALA A 240 -1.62 -6.85 -9.98
C ALA A 240 -2.97 -6.95 -9.25
N THR A 241 -3.40 -5.89 -8.57
CA THR A 241 -4.73 -5.82 -7.92
C THR A 241 -5.85 -6.06 -8.94
N LEU A 242 -5.79 -5.36 -10.07
CA LEU A 242 -6.76 -5.48 -11.15
C LEU A 242 -6.63 -6.81 -11.91
N GLN A 243 -5.41 -7.30 -12.12
CA GLN A 243 -5.14 -8.53 -12.87
C GLN A 243 -5.59 -9.77 -12.09
N VAL A 244 -5.37 -9.84 -10.77
CA VAL A 244 -5.91 -10.93 -9.93
C VAL A 244 -7.44 -10.97 -10.04
N ILE A 245 -8.10 -9.81 -9.93
CA ILE A 245 -9.55 -9.71 -10.13
C ILE A 245 -9.94 -10.17 -11.53
N ARG A 246 -9.24 -9.71 -12.56
CA ARG A 246 -9.50 -10.04 -13.96
C ARG A 246 -9.41 -11.55 -14.19
N ASN A 247 -8.35 -12.19 -13.71
CA ASN A 247 -8.13 -13.62 -13.84
C ASN A 247 -9.27 -14.41 -13.17
N LEU A 248 -9.63 -14.04 -11.94
CA LEU A 248 -10.70 -14.72 -11.19
C LEU A 248 -12.07 -14.56 -11.87
N LEU A 249 -12.36 -13.39 -12.44
CA LEU A 249 -13.59 -13.13 -13.19
C LEU A 249 -13.60 -13.83 -14.57
N ASP A 250 -12.42 -14.12 -15.11
CA ASP A 250 -12.23 -14.89 -16.35
C ASP A 250 -12.28 -16.41 -16.11
N GLY A 251 -12.45 -16.83 -14.84
CA GLY A 251 -12.61 -18.22 -14.44
C GLY A 251 -11.31 -18.94 -14.07
N GLU A 252 -10.18 -18.22 -14.02
CA GLU A 252 -8.91 -18.77 -13.55
C GLU A 252 -9.00 -19.14 -12.07
N LYS A 253 -8.29 -20.21 -11.69
CA LYS A 253 -8.31 -20.78 -10.34
C LYS A 253 -6.91 -21.19 -9.89
N GLY A 254 -6.74 -21.37 -8.59
CA GLY A 254 -5.47 -21.79 -8.00
C GLY A 254 -4.34 -20.86 -8.42
N GLU A 255 -3.22 -21.42 -8.89
CA GLU A 255 -2.06 -20.62 -9.28
C GLU A 255 -2.33 -19.65 -10.43
N ALA A 256 -3.17 -20.02 -11.39
CA ALA A 256 -3.45 -19.17 -12.55
C ALA A 256 -4.05 -17.82 -12.14
N ALA A 257 -4.80 -17.76 -11.03
CA ALA A 257 -5.41 -16.54 -10.52
C ALA A 257 -4.39 -15.45 -10.18
N TYR A 258 -3.22 -15.82 -9.63
CA TYR A 258 -2.17 -14.87 -9.25
C TYR A 258 -0.95 -14.89 -10.19
N ARG A 259 -0.89 -15.81 -11.16
CA ARG A 259 0.24 -15.93 -12.10
C ARG A 259 0.04 -15.24 -13.44
N LYS A 260 -1.11 -15.43 -14.08
CA LYS A 260 -1.37 -14.92 -15.43
C LYS A 260 -1.40 -13.40 -15.43
N GLY A 261 -0.64 -12.78 -16.32
CA GLY A 261 -0.49 -11.32 -16.40
C GLY A 261 0.44 -10.73 -15.35
N ILE A 262 0.95 -11.53 -14.41
CA ILE A 262 1.80 -11.08 -13.31
C ILE A 262 3.20 -11.69 -13.45
N PHE A 263 3.32 -13.01 -13.30
CA PHE A 263 4.61 -13.73 -13.41
C PHE A 263 4.88 -14.24 -14.83
N GLU A 264 3.82 -14.43 -15.60
CA GLU A 264 3.84 -14.92 -16.97
C GLU A 264 2.75 -14.23 -17.79
N ALA A 265 2.83 -14.30 -19.12
CA ALA A 265 1.82 -13.69 -19.97
C ALA A 265 0.44 -14.31 -19.74
N ASP A 266 -0.59 -13.46 -19.68
CA ASP A 266 -1.98 -13.92 -19.72
C ASP A 266 -2.41 -14.29 -21.15
N ARG A 267 -3.67 -14.68 -21.31
CA ARG A 267 -4.25 -15.04 -22.62
C ARG A 267 -4.35 -13.87 -23.62
N TYR A 268 -4.17 -12.63 -23.15
CA TYR A 268 -4.14 -11.43 -23.99
C TYR A 268 -2.71 -10.95 -24.28
N GLY A 269 -1.70 -11.66 -23.74
CA GLY A 269 -0.29 -11.32 -23.88
C GLY A 269 0.19 -10.24 -22.91
N ASN A 270 -0.63 -9.83 -21.94
CA ASN A 270 -0.22 -8.88 -20.91
C ASN A 270 0.69 -9.56 -19.89
N LYS A 271 1.69 -8.82 -19.40
CA LYS A 271 2.55 -9.23 -18.28
C LYS A 271 3.12 -7.98 -17.60
N ILE A 272 3.05 -7.92 -16.28
CA ILE A 272 3.74 -6.88 -15.50
C ILE A 272 5.26 -7.00 -15.71
N SER A 273 5.90 -5.88 -16.01
CA SER A 273 7.33 -5.79 -16.30
C SER A 273 8.18 -5.76 -15.02
N ALA A 274 7.67 -5.14 -13.95
CA ALA A 274 8.36 -5.11 -12.66
C ALA A 274 8.42 -6.49 -12.02
N GLU A 275 9.41 -6.71 -11.16
CA GLU A 275 9.51 -7.95 -10.40
C GLU A 275 8.55 -7.96 -9.20
N LEU A 276 7.86 -9.08 -9.03
CA LEU A 276 6.99 -9.37 -7.89
C LEU A 276 7.36 -10.72 -7.28
N THR A 277 6.83 -10.99 -6.10
CA THR A 277 6.85 -12.30 -5.44
C THR A 277 5.44 -12.71 -5.03
N TYR A 278 5.25 -13.99 -4.74
CA TYR A 278 4.02 -14.52 -4.16
C TYR A 278 4.33 -15.28 -2.86
N GLU A 279 3.67 -14.89 -1.78
CA GLU A 279 3.72 -15.57 -0.49
C GLU A 279 2.47 -16.42 -0.31
N ALA A 280 2.63 -17.74 -0.46
CA ALA A 280 1.51 -18.68 -0.42
C ALA A 280 0.80 -18.67 0.94
N ASP A 281 1.54 -18.58 2.04
CA ASP A 281 1.00 -18.65 3.41
C ASP A 281 0.04 -17.50 3.73
N THR A 282 0.22 -16.35 3.08
CA THR A 282 -0.59 -15.14 3.30
C THR A 282 -1.39 -14.73 2.06
N LYS A 283 -1.33 -15.52 0.98
CA LYS A 283 -1.97 -15.27 -0.32
C LYS A 283 -1.65 -13.87 -0.87
N ALA A 284 -0.40 -13.45 -0.70
CA ALA A 284 0.05 -12.10 -0.98
C ALA A 284 0.90 -12.03 -2.25
N VAL A 285 0.49 -11.20 -3.21
CA VAL A 285 1.34 -10.76 -4.33
C VAL A 285 2.05 -9.48 -3.91
N LYS A 286 3.38 -9.47 -3.95
CA LYS A 286 4.19 -8.34 -3.44
C LYS A 286 5.16 -7.84 -4.49
N ALA A 287 5.07 -6.56 -4.85
CA ALA A 287 6.09 -5.92 -5.67
C ALA A 287 7.40 -5.74 -4.91
N LEU A 288 8.54 -5.83 -5.60
CA LEU A 288 9.85 -5.54 -5.02
C LEU A 288 10.13 -4.04 -4.96
N ASN A 289 11.08 -3.63 -4.12
CA ASN A 289 11.41 -2.22 -3.92
C ASN A 289 12.68 -1.83 -4.68
N VAL A 290 12.73 -0.58 -5.14
CA VAL A 290 13.89 -0.03 -5.86
C VAL A 290 14.28 1.30 -5.23
N ALA A 291 15.55 1.45 -4.84
CA ALA A 291 16.08 2.72 -4.38
C ALA A 291 16.14 3.73 -5.54
N VAL A 292 15.71 4.96 -5.27
CA VAL A 292 15.69 6.06 -6.24
C VAL A 292 16.52 7.22 -5.71
N ASN A 293 17.46 7.68 -6.51
CA ASN A 293 18.38 8.77 -6.19
C ASN A 293 18.70 9.59 -7.44
N LYS A 294 19.63 10.55 -7.32
CA LYS A 294 20.05 11.43 -8.42
C LYS A 294 20.52 10.70 -9.69
N ASP A 295 20.96 9.44 -9.59
CA ASP A 295 21.55 8.70 -10.70
C ASP A 295 20.48 7.98 -11.55
N ASN A 296 19.29 7.71 -10.98
CA ASN A 296 18.25 6.93 -11.66
C ASN A 296 16.83 7.54 -11.62
N TRP A 297 16.63 8.70 -10.98
CA TRP A 297 15.30 9.32 -10.82
C TRP A 297 14.52 9.49 -12.13
N GLU A 298 15.20 9.75 -13.25
CA GLU A 298 14.55 9.90 -14.55
C GLU A 298 13.77 8.66 -15.00
N GLN A 299 14.13 7.48 -14.50
CA GLN A 299 13.42 6.22 -14.76
C GLN A 299 12.03 6.20 -14.11
N PHE A 300 11.81 7.01 -13.08
CA PHE A 300 10.60 7.04 -12.24
C PHE A 300 9.75 8.30 -12.45
N LYS A 301 10.05 9.13 -13.46
CA LYS A 301 9.25 10.32 -13.79
C LYS A 301 7.77 9.95 -14.03
N GLU A 302 6.88 10.84 -13.60
CA GLU A 302 5.45 10.68 -13.77
C GLU A 302 5.07 10.38 -15.23
N GLY A 303 4.00 9.60 -15.41
CA GLY A 303 3.47 9.25 -16.74
C GLY A 303 4.17 8.07 -17.41
N LYS A 304 5.28 7.57 -16.87
CA LYS A 304 5.84 6.28 -17.28
C LYS A 304 4.94 5.15 -16.76
N ARG A 305 4.25 4.49 -17.68
CA ARG A 305 3.39 3.33 -17.44
C ARG A 305 4.02 2.06 -17.98
N ASP A 306 3.59 0.91 -17.48
CA ASP A 306 4.10 -0.39 -17.88
C ASP A 306 3.67 -0.72 -19.33
N PRO A 307 4.61 -0.80 -20.29
CA PRO A 307 4.29 -1.12 -21.69
C PRO A 307 3.88 -2.59 -21.90
N GLY A 308 4.10 -3.44 -20.89
CA GLY A 308 3.68 -4.84 -20.86
C GLY A 308 2.17 -5.02 -20.67
N ILE A 309 1.44 -3.95 -20.35
CA ILE A 309 -0.02 -3.96 -20.16
C ILE A 309 -0.70 -3.19 -21.28
N LYS A 310 -1.56 -3.90 -22.02
CA LYS A 310 -2.25 -3.42 -23.21
C LYS A 310 -3.75 -3.72 -23.12
N GLN A 311 -4.50 -3.07 -24.01
CA GLN A 311 -5.93 -3.23 -24.11
C GLN A 311 -6.31 -4.69 -24.40
N THR A 312 -7.10 -5.27 -23.51
CA THR A 312 -7.69 -6.61 -23.65
C THR A 312 -9.03 -6.54 -24.40
N ASN A 313 -9.47 -7.69 -24.90
CA ASN A 313 -10.84 -7.91 -25.41
C ASN A 313 -11.69 -8.73 -24.43
N ALA A 314 -11.33 -8.75 -23.14
CA ALA A 314 -12.08 -9.45 -22.09
C ALA A 314 -13.52 -8.94 -21.97
N GLU A 315 -14.44 -9.75 -21.44
CA GLU A 315 -15.78 -9.28 -21.10
C GLU A 315 -15.68 -8.16 -20.04
N LYS A 316 -16.41 -7.06 -20.26
CA LYS A 316 -16.44 -5.93 -19.32
C LYS A 316 -17.05 -6.38 -17.98
N LYS A 317 -16.36 -6.08 -16.87
CA LYS A 317 -16.82 -6.39 -15.50
C LYS A 317 -16.77 -5.17 -14.60
N LYS A 318 -17.56 -5.17 -13.54
CA LYS A 318 -17.68 -4.09 -12.56
C LYS A 318 -16.95 -4.41 -11.26
N VAL A 319 -16.17 -3.48 -10.76
CA VAL A 319 -15.41 -3.62 -9.50
C VAL A 319 -15.74 -2.46 -8.58
N LEU A 320 -15.99 -2.74 -7.31
CA LEU A 320 -16.03 -1.70 -6.27
C LEU A 320 -14.71 -1.70 -5.51
N LEU A 321 -14.05 -0.55 -5.48
CA LEU A 321 -12.74 -0.37 -4.86
C LEU A 321 -12.80 0.71 -3.77
N THR A 322 -12.34 0.40 -2.56
CA THR A 322 -12.21 1.38 -1.48
C THR A 322 -10.79 1.95 -1.42
N ILE A 323 -10.66 3.20 -1.00
CA ILE A 323 -9.41 3.88 -0.65
C ILE A 323 -9.60 4.44 0.76
N TYR A 324 -8.74 4.06 1.70
CA TYR A 324 -8.98 4.35 3.12
C TYR A 324 -9.01 5.84 3.43
N ASN A 325 -8.20 6.64 2.72
CA ASN A 325 -8.02 8.06 2.94
C ASN A 325 -7.86 8.80 1.61
N SER A 326 -8.80 9.70 1.31
CA SER A 326 -8.71 10.58 0.13
C SER A 326 -7.58 11.61 0.21
N ALA A 327 -7.10 11.93 1.41
CA ALA A 327 -6.00 12.87 1.64
C ALA A 327 -4.62 12.20 1.72
N ASP A 328 -4.54 10.87 1.62
CA ASP A 328 -3.24 10.19 1.56
C ASP A 328 -2.56 10.55 0.23
N ASN A 329 -1.38 11.17 0.32
CA ASN A 329 -0.66 11.68 -0.85
C ASN A 329 -0.28 10.54 -1.80
N PHE A 330 0.25 9.42 -1.31
CA PHE A 330 0.63 8.28 -2.13
C PHE A 330 -0.57 7.68 -2.89
N LEU A 331 -1.69 7.45 -2.20
CA LEU A 331 -2.87 6.87 -2.83
C LEU A 331 -3.52 7.83 -3.82
N SER A 332 -3.61 9.11 -3.49
CA SER A 332 -4.26 10.13 -4.32
C SER A 332 -3.44 10.52 -5.55
N SER A 333 -2.11 10.67 -5.42
CA SER A 333 -1.24 11.13 -6.52
C SER A 333 -0.62 9.99 -7.33
N SER A 334 -0.47 8.79 -6.76
CA SER A 334 0.29 7.71 -7.40
C SER A 334 -0.59 6.49 -7.68
N TYR A 335 -1.21 5.91 -6.65
CA TYR A 335 -1.94 4.64 -6.78
C TYR A 335 -3.25 4.76 -7.57
N LEU A 336 -4.10 5.74 -7.23
CA LEU A 336 -5.39 5.95 -7.91
C LEU A 336 -5.22 6.31 -9.39
N PRO A 337 -4.27 7.18 -9.80
CA PRO A 337 -3.95 7.41 -11.20
C PRO A 337 -3.51 6.13 -11.94
N ALA A 338 -2.69 5.28 -11.30
CA ALA A 338 -2.30 3.99 -11.89
C ALA A 338 -3.53 3.07 -12.07
N LEU A 339 -4.38 2.92 -11.05
CA LEU A 339 -5.63 2.14 -11.15
C LEU A 339 -6.52 2.64 -12.30
N ARG A 340 -6.70 3.96 -12.42
CA ARG A 340 -7.51 4.57 -13.50
C ARG A 340 -6.93 4.34 -14.89
N TYR A 341 -5.61 4.22 -14.99
CA TYR A 341 -4.93 3.92 -16.25
C TYR A 341 -5.09 2.44 -16.65
N TYR A 342 -4.85 1.50 -15.73
CA TYR A 342 -4.84 0.07 -16.05
C TYR A 342 -6.22 -0.58 -16.09
N ALA A 343 -7.19 -0.10 -15.31
CA ALA A 343 -8.55 -0.65 -15.28
C ALA A 343 -9.23 -0.75 -16.66
N PRO A 344 -9.26 0.31 -17.50
CA PRO A 344 -9.86 0.21 -18.82
C PRO A 344 -9.10 -0.75 -19.76
N LEU A 345 -7.77 -0.85 -19.63
CA LEU A 345 -6.97 -1.81 -20.41
C LEU A 345 -7.39 -3.26 -20.11
N LEU A 346 -7.77 -3.55 -18.87
CA LEU A 346 -8.24 -4.86 -18.43
C LEU A 346 -9.77 -5.06 -18.56
N ASN A 347 -10.48 -4.13 -19.23
CA ASN A 347 -11.93 -4.09 -19.35
C ASN A 347 -12.66 -4.18 -17.99
N LEU A 348 -12.14 -3.45 -16.99
CA LEU A 348 -12.74 -3.31 -15.67
C LEU A 348 -13.34 -1.91 -15.51
N ASP A 349 -14.62 -1.86 -15.16
CA ASP A 349 -15.35 -0.66 -14.77
C ASP A 349 -15.27 -0.51 -13.26
N VAL A 350 -14.36 0.34 -12.79
CA VAL A 350 -14.05 0.47 -11.36
C VAL A 350 -14.76 1.67 -10.77
N THR A 351 -15.62 1.42 -9.79
CA THR A 351 -16.17 2.46 -8.91
C THR A 351 -15.25 2.65 -7.72
N TYR A 352 -14.75 3.87 -7.55
CA TYR A 352 -13.86 4.24 -6.45
C TYR A 352 -14.65 4.94 -5.35
N VAL A 353 -14.54 4.44 -4.12
CA VAL A 353 -15.05 5.11 -2.92
C VAL A 353 -13.89 5.41 -1.97
N GLN A 354 -13.88 6.61 -1.39
CA GLN A 354 -12.75 7.08 -0.59
C GLN A 354 -13.21 7.50 0.81
N GLY A 355 -12.46 7.09 1.83
CA GLY A 355 -12.67 7.45 3.23
C GLY A 355 -11.94 8.71 3.67
N ASP A 356 -11.98 8.94 4.98
CA ASP A 356 -11.35 10.05 5.70
C ASP A 356 -10.00 9.67 6.35
N GLY A 357 -9.60 8.41 6.26
CA GLY A 357 -8.38 7.89 6.89
C GLY A 357 -8.45 7.69 8.40
N GLN A 358 -9.60 7.96 9.02
CA GLN A 358 -9.80 7.94 10.48
C GLN A 358 -10.81 6.90 10.92
N ASN A 359 -12.00 6.97 10.32
CA ASN A 359 -13.16 6.19 10.70
C ASN A 359 -13.43 5.13 9.62
N GLU A 360 -13.49 3.86 10.00
CA GLU A 360 -13.81 2.78 9.06
C GLU A 360 -15.18 2.99 8.39
N ALA A 361 -16.14 3.57 9.14
CA ALA A 361 -17.46 3.95 8.64
C ALA A 361 -17.39 4.85 7.39
N SER A 362 -16.39 5.72 7.27
CA SER A 362 -16.23 6.61 6.11
C SER A 362 -16.02 5.86 4.78
N CYS A 363 -15.50 4.63 4.86
CA CYS A 363 -15.39 3.69 3.77
C CYS A 363 -16.59 2.73 3.73
N LEU A 364 -16.93 2.12 4.87
CA LEU A 364 -18.00 1.11 4.96
C LEU A 364 -19.35 1.65 4.47
N ASP A 365 -19.73 2.87 4.82
CA ASP A 365 -21.02 3.46 4.42
C ASP A 365 -21.11 3.67 2.90
N LYS A 366 -19.97 3.84 2.25
CA LYS A 366 -19.85 3.94 0.78
C LYS A 366 -19.66 2.56 0.12
N PHE A 367 -19.22 1.55 0.88
CA PHE A 367 -19.16 0.16 0.47
C PHE A 367 -20.56 -0.49 0.56
N THR A 368 -21.41 -0.15 -0.41
CA THR A 368 -22.83 -0.53 -0.46
C THR A 368 -23.27 -0.85 -1.90
N ASN A 369 -24.53 -1.24 -2.08
CA ASN A 369 -25.09 -1.66 -3.37
C ASN A 369 -24.29 -2.80 -4.04
N LEU A 370 -23.79 -3.72 -3.21
CA LEU A 370 -22.76 -4.72 -3.56
C LEU A 370 -23.20 -5.67 -4.68
N ASN A 371 -24.51 -5.93 -4.78
CA ASN A 371 -25.09 -6.75 -5.86
C ASN A 371 -24.84 -6.21 -7.28
N ASN A 372 -24.46 -4.94 -7.42
CA ASN A 372 -24.17 -4.32 -8.72
C ASN A 372 -22.75 -4.58 -9.24
N PHE A 373 -21.89 -5.22 -8.45
CA PHE A 373 -20.47 -5.42 -8.75
C PHE A 373 -20.14 -6.90 -8.91
N ASP A 374 -19.13 -7.20 -9.73
CA ASP A 374 -18.65 -8.55 -9.98
C ASP A 374 -17.52 -8.95 -9.01
N ALA A 375 -16.77 -7.98 -8.49
CA ALA A 375 -15.66 -8.17 -7.57
C ALA A 375 -15.41 -6.95 -6.67
N TYR A 376 -14.56 -7.12 -5.66
CA TYR A 376 -14.23 -6.09 -4.67
C TYR A 376 -12.72 -5.95 -4.47
N ALA A 377 -12.27 -4.71 -4.32
CA ALA A 377 -10.92 -4.39 -3.87
C ALA A 377 -10.99 -3.50 -2.63
N ILE A 378 -10.28 -3.86 -1.56
CA ILE A 378 -10.46 -3.22 -0.25
C ILE A 378 -9.14 -2.70 0.30
N ASN A 379 -9.10 -1.41 0.53
CA ASN A 379 -8.09 -0.72 1.32
C ASN A 379 -8.78 -0.13 2.55
N MET A 380 -8.48 -0.72 3.71
CA MET A 380 -9.19 -0.50 4.97
C MET A 380 -8.55 0.63 5.77
N VAL A 381 -9.32 1.34 6.59
CA VAL A 381 -8.73 2.34 7.50
C VAL A 381 -7.90 1.66 8.58
N LYS A 382 -8.43 0.61 9.22
CA LYS A 382 -7.76 -0.19 10.23
C LYS A 382 -7.45 -1.57 9.67
N THR A 383 -6.24 -2.07 9.93
CA THR A 383 -5.80 -3.38 9.39
C THR A 383 -6.59 -4.55 9.98
N ASN A 384 -7.27 -4.38 11.11
CA ASN A 384 -8.10 -5.37 11.76
C ASN A 384 -9.61 -5.24 11.44
N SER A 385 -10.01 -4.38 10.50
CA SER A 385 -11.42 -4.17 10.13
C SER A 385 -11.92 -5.06 8.98
N ALA A 386 -11.15 -6.07 8.58
CA ALA A 386 -11.50 -6.92 7.44
C ALA A 386 -12.84 -7.67 7.62
N SER A 387 -13.19 -8.02 8.86
CA SER A 387 -14.50 -8.62 9.18
C SER A 387 -15.66 -7.69 8.86
N ASP A 388 -15.51 -6.37 9.03
CA ASP A 388 -16.58 -5.39 8.80
C ASP A 388 -16.99 -5.36 7.33
N TYR A 389 -16.03 -5.59 6.44
CA TYR A 389 -16.27 -5.69 5.00
C TYR A 389 -16.81 -7.06 4.59
N THR A 390 -16.24 -8.14 5.10
CA THR A 390 -16.70 -9.50 4.74
C THR A 390 -18.10 -9.79 5.28
N ASP A 391 -18.47 -9.20 6.41
CA ASP A 391 -19.84 -9.26 6.95
C ASP A 391 -20.88 -8.68 6.00
N LYS A 392 -20.55 -7.58 5.31
CA LYS A 392 -21.40 -7.00 4.27
C LYS A 392 -21.51 -7.88 3.01
N LEU A 393 -20.55 -8.76 2.79
CA LEU A 393 -20.49 -9.66 1.64
C LEU A 393 -21.13 -11.03 1.91
N LYS A 394 -21.56 -11.33 3.14
CA LYS A 394 -22.12 -12.65 3.51
C LYS A 394 -23.33 -13.07 2.68
N TYR A 395 -24.14 -12.12 2.23
CA TYR A 395 -25.45 -12.36 1.62
C TYR A 395 -25.58 -11.80 0.21
#